data_AF-A0A1H5KSU7-F1
#
_entry.id   AF-A0A1H5KSU7-F1
#
_cell.length_a   1.000
_cell.length_b   1.000
_cell.length_c   1.000
_cell.angle_alpha   90.00
_cell.angle_beta   90.00
_cell.angle_gamma   90.00
#
_symmetry.space_group_name_H-M   'P 1'
#
loop_
_entity.id
_entity.type
_entity.pdbx_description
1 polymer ?
#
loop_
_entity_poly.entity_id
_entity_poly.type
_entity_poly.pdbx_seq_one_letter_code
_entity_poly.pdbx_strand_id
1 'polypeptide(L)'
;MTNLRLDDLYCMTAHIYGDRNSTRPKEATFAHFVEVCGMLTVHERGKRKEGFGLTDALCKALGWYFPLLAKMRVASVEDLVFRKYPLVCPYCREAPHNDLVCKQVRGTEATLNHNAVRAAARENWQRRPAGLDEWRNMFQRIYPRNLQDGSRSIIALLEELGELGEAVRVFDIHPEYFLGEAADTFSYLMAIATEHMLREVRDGNTFSLEQEYIARYPGLCRQCGSRVCICPAIPSATIGRMAKELRIGPDEQPFAQDPRDFSTKGATAAQTVLERFGGYAAVAQQLPFDRGDANNALVLLCLKLADAVEATNQGLASTLRSEAVRIGANLSPAGSPNAALDVKSLLDELRTGWRELTEEKQQAIKATGGLVEELGEILDTVRVLFIAPNPIASSEPLNLGDEQRAIRQAITTSASGAKILIHDLPAARVNDFRTTLLRQEFDVIHFSGHSDKDFLCFEGEGGSADPVSIDAFAQAITPYPVKCVVLNACSSIASLTQPISPITIGMDASIEDDAAVEFSRGFYDALASGRDFARAFNEGKSALRLAGHDDSLVRMISVP
;
A
#
# COMPACT_ATOMS: atom_id res chain seq x y z
N MET A 1 0.75 -48.99 -36.90
CA MET A 1 1.12 -48.50 -35.56
C MET A 1 -0.18 -48.15 -34.86
N THR A 2 -0.40 -48.64 -33.64
CA THR A 2 -1.56 -48.24 -32.82
C THR A 2 -1.53 -46.71 -32.65
N ASN A 3 -2.63 -46.01 -32.93
CA ASN A 3 -2.69 -44.56 -32.70
C ASN A 3 -2.60 -44.30 -31.19
N LEU A 4 -1.57 -43.53 -30.79
CA LEU A 4 -1.41 -43.12 -29.40
C LEU A 4 -2.46 -42.06 -29.06
N ARG A 5 -3.02 -42.16 -27.86
CA ARG A 5 -3.92 -41.16 -27.29
C ARG A 5 -3.13 -40.04 -26.62
N LEU A 6 -3.78 -38.89 -26.38
CA LEU A 6 -3.17 -37.80 -25.62
C LEU A 6 -2.73 -38.24 -24.23
N ASP A 7 -3.54 -39.07 -23.56
CA ASP A 7 -3.20 -39.64 -22.26
C ASP A 7 -1.99 -40.59 -22.31
N ASP A 8 -1.75 -41.27 -23.45
CA ASP A 8 -0.56 -42.10 -23.62
C ASP A 8 0.70 -41.21 -23.68
N LEU A 9 0.65 -40.09 -24.42
CA LEU A 9 1.75 -39.12 -24.48
C LEU A 9 2.01 -38.47 -23.11
N TYR A 10 0.94 -38.14 -22.38
CA TYR A 10 1.00 -37.64 -21.01
C TYR A 10 1.67 -38.65 -20.08
N CYS A 11 1.17 -39.88 -20.01
CA CYS A 11 1.70 -40.92 -19.12
C CYS A 11 3.14 -41.27 -19.46
N MET A 12 3.47 -41.39 -20.75
CA MET A 12 4.84 -41.64 -21.22
C MET A 12 5.79 -40.53 -20.73
N THR A 13 5.41 -39.26 -20.92
CA THR A 13 6.27 -38.13 -20.56
C THR A 13 6.40 -37.96 -19.05
N ALA A 14 5.30 -38.15 -18.31
CA ALA A 14 5.31 -38.17 -16.87
C ALA A 14 6.22 -39.29 -16.32
N HIS A 15 6.22 -40.46 -16.96
CA HIS A 15 7.12 -41.57 -16.60
C HIS A 15 8.59 -41.22 -16.86
N ILE A 16 8.91 -40.67 -18.05
CA ILE A 16 10.28 -40.25 -18.39
C ILE A 16 10.86 -39.33 -17.32
N TYR A 17 10.07 -38.40 -16.80
CA TYR A 17 10.54 -37.40 -15.84
C TYR A 17 10.13 -37.66 -14.39
N GLY A 18 9.54 -38.81 -14.07
CA GLY A 18 8.90 -39.11 -12.78
C GLY A 18 9.80 -38.83 -11.57
N ASP A 19 11.00 -39.40 -11.53
CA ASP A 19 11.95 -39.23 -10.41
C ASP A 19 12.34 -37.77 -10.21
N ARG A 20 12.65 -37.06 -11.30
CA ARG A 20 13.03 -35.64 -11.25
C ARG A 20 11.85 -34.74 -10.89
N ASN A 21 10.66 -35.09 -11.35
CA ASN A 21 9.45 -34.38 -11.01
C ASN A 21 9.07 -34.58 -9.54
N SER A 22 9.32 -35.77 -8.96
CA SER A 22 9.03 -36.06 -7.55
C SER A 22 9.82 -35.16 -6.58
N THR A 23 11.09 -34.90 -6.90
CA THR A 23 12.03 -34.15 -6.04
C THR A 23 11.92 -32.62 -6.15
N ARG A 24 11.35 -32.10 -7.24
CA ARG A 24 11.18 -30.64 -7.43
C ARG A 24 9.87 -30.15 -6.81
N PRO A 25 9.83 -28.93 -6.24
CA PRO A 25 8.57 -28.32 -5.82
C PRO A 25 7.69 -27.98 -7.05
N LYS A 26 6.36 -27.96 -6.87
CA LYS A 26 5.40 -27.73 -7.96
C LYS A 26 5.61 -26.36 -8.62
N GLU A 27 6.00 -25.37 -7.82
CA GLU A 27 6.31 -24.00 -8.24
C GLU A 27 7.55 -23.96 -9.15
N ALA A 28 8.57 -24.78 -8.88
CA ALA A 28 9.76 -24.85 -9.75
C ALA A 28 9.45 -25.54 -11.08
N THR A 29 8.62 -26.59 -11.07
CA THR A 29 8.15 -27.23 -12.32
C THR A 29 7.31 -26.24 -13.14
N PHE A 30 6.43 -25.48 -12.50
CA PHE A 30 5.66 -24.42 -13.14
C PHE A 30 6.54 -23.28 -13.68
N ALA A 31 7.50 -22.78 -12.90
CA ALA A 31 8.43 -21.74 -13.35
C ALA A 31 9.24 -22.16 -14.59
N HIS A 32 9.70 -23.42 -14.65
CA HIS A 32 10.35 -23.94 -15.85
C HIS A 32 9.39 -24.10 -17.04
N PHE A 33 8.13 -24.45 -16.79
CA PHE A 33 7.12 -24.47 -17.83
C PHE A 33 6.90 -23.06 -18.42
N VAL A 34 6.78 -22.03 -17.58
CA VAL A 34 6.69 -20.62 -17.99
C VAL A 34 7.94 -20.19 -18.77
N GLU A 35 9.14 -20.54 -18.31
CA GLU A 35 10.41 -20.28 -19.00
C GLU A 35 10.38 -20.82 -20.44
N VAL A 36 9.89 -22.06 -20.62
CA VAL A 36 9.78 -22.70 -21.94
C VAL A 36 8.70 -22.06 -22.80
N CYS A 37 7.55 -21.71 -22.22
CA CYS A 37 6.50 -20.96 -22.94
C CYS A 37 7.01 -19.60 -23.42
N GLY A 38 7.88 -18.94 -22.65
CA GLY A 38 8.57 -17.72 -23.09
C GLY A 38 9.39 -17.90 -24.36
N MET A 39 9.89 -19.11 -24.65
CA MET A 39 10.60 -19.42 -25.89
C MET A 39 9.69 -19.47 -27.13
N LEU A 40 8.37 -19.58 -26.95
CA LEU A 40 7.39 -19.53 -28.05
C LEU A 40 7.35 -18.14 -28.71
N THR A 41 7.85 -17.10 -28.03
CA THR A 41 8.01 -15.74 -28.59
C THR A 41 9.06 -15.63 -29.70
N VAL A 42 9.91 -16.66 -29.89
CA VAL A 42 10.87 -16.72 -31.01
C VAL A 42 10.16 -16.59 -32.37
N HIS A 43 8.90 -17.02 -32.41
CA HIS A 43 7.95 -16.85 -33.51
C HIS A 43 7.81 -15.42 -34.05
N GLU A 44 7.96 -14.42 -33.18
CA GLU A 44 7.72 -13.02 -33.55
C GLU A 44 8.99 -12.27 -33.94
N ARG A 45 10.15 -12.71 -33.44
CA ARG A 45 11.38 -11.92 -33.54
C ARG A 45 12.06 -11.97 -34.89
N GLY A 46 11.58 -12.80 -35.84
CA GLY A 46 12.20 -13.00 -37.16
C GLY A 46 13.65 -13.53 -37.12
N LYS A 47 14.21 -13.75 -35.92
CA LYS A 47 15.57 -14.21 -35.68
C LYS A 47 15.53 -15.72 -35.49
N ARG A 48 15.80 -16.46 -36.56
CA ARG A 48 16.13 -17.89 -36.45
C ARG A 48 17.38 -18.00 -35.58
N LYS A 49 17.26 -18.56 -34.37
CA LYS A 49 18.43 -19.09 -33.65
C LYS A 49 18.84 -20.37 -34.37
N GLU A 50 20.10 -20.52 -34.74
CA GLU A 50 20.60 -21.77 -35.31
C GLU A 50 20.29 -22.94 -34.37
N GLY A 51 19.57 -23.96 -34.88
CA GLY A 51 19.31 -25.20 -34.16
C GLY A 51 18.15 -25.21 -33.15
N PHE A 52 17.32 -24.16 -33.05
CA PHE A 52 16.12 -24.18 -32.17
C PHE A 52 14.93 -23.43 -32.78
N GLY A 53 13.91 -24.18 -33.20
CA GLY A 53 12.71 -23.65 -33.87
C GLY A 53 11.46 -23.60 -32.98
N LEU A 54 10.35 -23.09 -33.52
CA LEU A 54 9.06 -23.05 -32.83
C LEU A 54 8.54 -24.46 -32.52
N THR A 55 8.76 -25.43 -33.42
CA THR A 55 8.44 -26.84 -33.19
C THR A 55 9.12 -27.40 -31.94
N ASP A 56 10.39 -27.06 -31.72
CA ASP A 56 11.14 -27.48 -30.54
C ASP A 56 10.58 -26.86 -29.27
N ALA A 57 10.21 -25.57 -29.32
CA ALA A 57 9.60 -24.86 -28.21
C ALA A 57 8.21 -25.45 -27.86
N LEU A 58 7.35 -25.71 -28.84
CA LEU A 58 6.03 -26.34 -28.65
C LEU A 58 6.15 -27.74 -28.02
N CYS A 59 7.01 -28.58 -28.58
CA CYS A 59 7.23 -29.92 -28.03
C CYS A 59 7.85 -29.86 -26.62
N LYS A 60 8.74 -28.89 -26.37
CA LYS A 60 9.31 -28.68 -25.04
C LYS A 60 8.25 -28.17 -24.05
N ALA A 61 7.35 -27.29 -24.46
CA ALA A 61 6.27 -26.78 -23.64
C ALA A 61 5.36 -27.92 -23.18
N LEU A 62 4.91 -28.79 -24.11
CA LEU A 62 4.16 -30.00 -23.77
C LEU A 62 4.96 -30.97 -22.88
N GLY A 63 6.28 -31.07 -23.13
CA GLY A 63 7.20 -31.86 -22.32
C GLY A 63 7.35 -31.40 -20.87
N TRP A 64 6.97 -30.15 -20.54
CA TRP A 64 6.91 -29.62 -19.18
C TRP A 64 5.49 -29.50 -18.64
N TYR A 65 4.51 -29.28 -19.52
CA TYR A 65 3.09 -29.29 -19.22
C TYR A 65 2.66 -30.65 -18.65
N PHE A 66 3.02 -31.76 -19.30
CA PHE A 66 2.66 -33.10 -18.82
C PHE A 66 3.27 -33.44 -17.45
N PRO A 67 4.58 -33.25 -17.19
CA PRO A 67 5.10 -33.40 -15.83
C PRO A 67 4.44 -32.48 -14.80
N LEU A 68 4.07 -31.24 -15.16
CA LEU A 68 3.32 -30.36 -14.26
C LEU A 68 1.97 -30.98 -13.90
N LEU A 69 1.18 -31.42 -14.88
CA LEU A 69 -0.11 -32.09 -14.63
C LEU A 69 0.05 -33.34 -13.74
N ALA A 70 1.09 -34.14 -13.98
CA ALA A 70 1.40 -35.31 -13.16
C ALA A 70 1.77 -34.93 -11.72
N LYS A 71 2.53 -33.83 -11.53
CA LYS A 71 2.88 -33.30 -10.21
C LYS A 71 1.63 -32.88 -9.43
N MET A 72 0.65 -32.34 -10.15
CA MET A 72 -0.64 -31.88 -9.63
C MET A 72 -1.70 -33.00 -9.59
N ARG A 73 -1.28 -34.25 -9.82
CA ARG A 73 -2.11 -35.47 -9.69
C ARG A 73 -3.32 -35.49 -10.63
N VAL A 74 -3.19 -34.92 -11.83
CA VAL A 74 -4.23 -35.04 -12.87
C VAL A 74 -4.32 -36.48 -13.37
N ALA A 75 -5.51 -37.07 -13.31
CA ALA A 75 -5.72 -38.47 -13.69
C ALA A 75 -5.73 -38.68 -15.21
N SER A 76 -6.30 -37.74 -15.97
CA SER A 76 -6.44 -37.79 -17.43
C SER A 76 -6.45 -36.37 -17.98
N VAL A 77 -5.57 -36.11 -18.96
CA VAL A 77 -5.52 -34.84 -19.68
C VAL A 77 -6.71 -34.74 -20.64
N GLU A 78 -7.08 -35.87 -21.26
CA GLU A 78 -8.26 -35.92 -22.12
C GLU A 78 -9.53 -35.52 -21.37
N ASP A 79 -9.74 -36.08 -20.18
CA ASP A 79 -10.90 -35.76 -19.33
C ASP A 79 -10.85 -34.30 -18.86
N LEU A 80 -9.67 -33.83 -18.41
CA LEU A 80 -9.45 -32.44 -18.01
C LEU A 80 -9.85 -31.46 -19.12
N VAL A 81 -9.33 -31.68 -20.34
CA VAL A 81 -9.56 -30.77 -21.47
C VAL A 81 -10.99 -30.90 -21.99
N PHE A 82 -11.52 -32.11 -22.15
CA PHE A 82 -12.85 -32.33 -22.72
C PHE A 82 -13.98 -31.85 -21.80
N ARG A 83 -13.78 -31.91 -20.47
CA ARG A 83 -14.75 -31.37 -19.51
C ARG A 83 -14.96 -29.87 -19.65
N LYS A 84 -13.91 -29.12 -20.02
CA LYS A 84 -14.01 -27.67 -20.27
C LYS A 84 -14.40 -27.36 -21.71
N TYR A 85 -13.89 -28.14 -22.67
CA TYR A 85 -14.09 -27.94 -24.11
C TYR A 85 -14.75 -29.15 -24.81
N PRO A 86 -16.05 -29.42 -24.58
CA PRO A 86 -16.73 -30.58 -25.11
C PRO A 86 -17.19 -30.39 -26.57
N LEU A 87 -16.25 -30.07 -27.47
CA LEU A 87 -16.44 -29.69 -28.88
C LEU A 87 -17.09 -28.31 -29.13
N VAL A 88 -17.36 -27.55 -28.07
CA VAL A 88 -17.93 -26.19 -28.13
C VAL A 88 -17.21 -25.26 -27.14
N CYS A 89 -17.34 -23.95 -27.33
CA CYS A 89 -16.86 -22.97 -26.37
C CYS A 89 -17.56 -23.12 -25.01
N PRO A 90 -16.85 -23.14 -23.86
CA PRO A 90 -17.46 -23.28 -22.53
C PRO A 90 -18.47 -22.18 -22.19
N TYR A 91 -18.29 -20.98 -22.76
CA TYR A 91 -19.11 -19.81 -22.47
C TYR A 91 -20.31 -19.70 -23.41
N CYS A 92 -20.06 -19.48 -24.72
CA CYS A 92 -21.14 -19.30 -25.69
C CYS A 92 -21.78 -20.61 -26.17
N ARG A 93 -21.14 -21.77 -25.92
CA ARG A 93 -21.59 -23.11 -26.36
C ARG A 93 -21.72 -23.26 -27.88
N GLU A 94 -20.99 -22.44 -28.63
CA GLU A 94 -20.92 -22.50 -30.10
C GLU A 94 -19.55 -23.01 -30.57
N ALA A 95 -19.53 -23.60 -31.77
CA ALA A 95 -18.34 -23.95 -32.54
C ALA A 95 -18.65 -23.78 -34.05
N PRO A 96 -18.07 -22.77 -34.73
CA PRO A 96 -17.07 -21.83 -34.22
C PRO A 96 -17.63 -20.89 -33.14
N HIS A 97 -16.74 -20.45 -32.25
CA HIS A 97 -17.01 -19.50 -31.19
C HIS A 97 -17.52 -18.16 -31.74
N ASN A 98 -18.43 -17.53 -31.01
CA ASN A 98 -19.03 -16.25 -31.35
C ASN A 98 -18.77 -15.22 -30.25
N ASP A 99 -17.93 -14.24 -30.56
CA ASP A 99 -17.50 -13.17 -29.66
C ASP A 99 -18.68 -12.35 -29.10
N LEU A 100 -19.70 -12.08 -29.92
CA LEU A 100 -20.86 -11.26 -29.51
C LEU A 100 -21.69 -11.98 -28.45
N VAL A 101 -21.97 -13.26 -28.68
CA VAL A 101 -22.72 -14.10 -27.73
C VAL A 101 -21.90 -14.33 -26.46
N CYS A 102 -20.59 -14.56 -26.59
CA CYS A 102 -19.71 -14.80 -25.46
C CYS A 102 -19.55 -13.57 -24.55
N LYS A 103 -19.44 -12.36 -25.13
CA LYS A 103 -19.32 -11.10 -24.37
C LYS A 103 -20.61 -10.68 -23.68
N GLN A 104 -21.77 -11.17 -24.13
CA GLN A 104 -23.07 -10.92 -23.51
C GLN A 104 -23.30 -11.72 -22.22
N VAL A 105 -22.45 -12.70 -21.89
CA VAL A 105 -22.51 -13.48 -20.64
C VAL A 105 -22.01 -12.66 -19.41
N ARG A 106 -22.07 -11.33 -19.46
CA ARG A 106 -21.67 -10.44 -18.35
C ARG A 106 -22.86 -10.12 -17.45
N GLY A 107 -22.96 -10.80 -16.31
CA GLY A 107 -23.94 -10.58 -15.26
C GLY A 107 -23.61 -11.43 -14.03
N THR A 108 -24.01 -10.97 -12.84
CA THR A 108 -23.59 -11.40 -11.48
C THR A 108 -23.93 -12.83 -11.04
N GLU A 109 -24.11 -13.79 -11.95
CA GLU A 109 -24.15 -15.22 -11.66
C GLU A 109 -23.00 -15.91 -12.41
N ALA A 110 -22.39 -16.93 -11.81
CA ALA A 110 -21.18 -17.61 -12.29
C ALA A 110 -21.12 -17.65 -13.83
N THR A 111 -20.17 -16.92 -14.41
CA THR A 111 -19.97 -16.67 -15.85
C THR A 111 -19.94 -17.94 -16.72
N LEU A 112 -19.74 -19.10 -16.08
CA LEU A 112 -19.77 -20.41 -16.68
C LEU A 112 -21.01 -21.21 -16.20
N ASN A 113 -21.91 -21.56 -17.12
CA ASN A 113 -22.99 -22.51 -16.82
C ASN A 113 -22.43 -23.95 -16.75
N HIS A 114 -21.90 -24.32 -15.58
CA HIS A 114 -21.28 -25.61 -15.33
C HIS A 114 -22.19 -26.82 -15.63
N ASN A 115 -23.52 -26.65 -15.54
CA ASN A 115 -24.46 -27.74 -15.82
C ASN A 115 -24.59 -27.97 -17.34
N ALA A 116 -24.69 -26.90 -18.12
CA ALA A 116 -24.76 -26.98 -19.57
C ALA A 116 -23.47 -27.56 -20.17
N VAL A 117 -22.30 -27.13 -19.68
CA VAL A 117 -21.01 -27.66 -20.14
C VAL A 117 -20.85 -29.14 -19.76
N ARG A 118 -21.24 -29.53 -18.54
CA ARG A 118 -21.24 -30.94 -18.12
C ARG A 118 -22.18 -31.81 -18.96
N ALA A 119 -23.35 -31.30 -19.35
CA ALA A 119 -24.27 -32.01 -20.23
C ALA A 119 -23.65 -32.22 -21.62
N ALA A 120 -23.10 -31.16 -22.22
CA ALA A 120 -22.41 -31.24 -23.51
C ALA A 120 -21.23 -32.22 -23.48
N ALA A 121 -20.45 -32.25 -22.39
CA ALA A 121 -19.35 -33.20 -22.23
C ALA A 121 -19.84 -34.66 -22.20
N ARG A 122 -20.97 -34.95 -21.53
CA ARG A 122 -21.57 -36.29 -21.51
C ARG A 122 -22.07 -36.71 -22.89
N GLU A 123 -22.78 -35.81 -23.58
CA GLU A 123 -23.34 -36.07 -24.91
C GLU A 123 -22.25 -36.30 -25.96
N ASN A 124 -21.18 -35.51 -25.92
CA ASN A 124 -20.11 -35.56 -26.91
C ASN A 124 -18.95 -36.50 -26.54
N TRP A 125 -18.99 -37.19 -25.39
CA TRP A 125 -17.85 -37.96 -24.86
C TRP A 125 -17.26 -38.99 -25.83
N GLN A 126 -18.11 -39.68 -26.60
CA GLN A 126 -17.68 -40.68 -27.58
C GLN A 126 -17.01 -40.07 -28.82
N ARG A 127 -17.15 -38.76 -29.02
CA ARG A 127 -16.57 -38.00 -30.13
C ARG A 127 -15.31 -37.25 -29.72
N ARG A 128 -14.80 -37.46 -28.50
CA ARG A 128 -13.59 -36.79 -28.03
C ARG A 128 -12.38 -37.17 -28.90
N PRO A 129 -11.47 -36.23 -29.18
CA PRO A 129 -10.26 -36.52 -29.94
C PRO A 129 -9.41 -37.61 -29.27
N ALA A 130 -8.63 -38.33 -30.07
CA ALA A 130 -7.65 -39.29 -29.58
C ALA A 130 -6.23 -38.67 -29.63
N GLY A 131 -5.71 -38.46 -30.83
CA GLY A 131 -4.35 -37.99 -31.06
C GLY A 131 -4.17 -36.48 -30.86
N LEU A 132 -2.94 -36.05 -30.65
CA LEU A 132 -2.59 -34.65 -30.36
C LEU A 132 -2.98 -33.71 -31.53
N ASP A 133 -2.85 -34.16 -32.77
CA ASP A 133 -3.30 -33.40 -33.94
C ASP A 133 -4.84 -33.30 -34.03
N GLU A 134 -5.58 -34.31 -33.56
CA GLU A 134 -7.04 -34.26 -33.50
C GLU A 134 -7.52 -33.25 -32.43
N TRP A 135 -6.83 -33.19 -31.29
CA TRP A 135 -7.07 -32.16 -30.26
C TRP A 135 -6.83 -30.76 -30.80
N ARG A 136 -5.72 -30.55 -31.52
CA ARG A 136 -5.47 -29.28 -32.22
C ARG A 136 -6.60 -28.95 -33.19
N ASN A 137 -7.02 -29.90 -34.01
CA ASN A 137 -8.09 -29.71 -34.98
C ASN A 137 -9.44 -29.40 -34.30
N MET A 138 -9.71 -30.00 -33.14
CA MET A 138 -10.88 -29.66 -32.31
C MET A 138 -10.84 -28.18 -31.91
N PHE A 139 -9.73 -27.70 -31.37
CA PHE A 139 -9.58 -26.29 -30.99
C PHE A 139 -9.65 -25.35 -32.19
N GLN A 140 -9.13 -25.72 -33.36
CA GLN A 140 -9.29 -24.93 -34.59
C GLN A 140 -10.76 -24.83 -35.03
N ARG A 141 -11.59 -25.85 -34.76
CA ARG A 141 -13.04 -25.81 -35.05
C ARG A 141 -13.80 -24.91 -34.08
N ILE A 142 -13.40 -24.90 -32.80
CA ILE A 142 -14.03 -24.05 -31.79
C ILE A 142 -13.53 -22.60 -31.94
N TYR A 143 -12.21 -22.41 -32.09
CA TYR A 143 -11.54 -21.12 -32.14
C TYR A 143 -10.69 -21.02 -33.42
N PRO A 144 -11.30 -20.71 -34.58
CA PRO A 144 -10.56 -20.61 -35.83
C PRO A 144 -9.42 -19.59 -35.73
N ARG A 145 -8.20 -20.03 -36.08
CA ARG A 145 -7.03 -19.19 -36.26
C ARG A 145 -6.75 -18.94 -37.73
N ASN A 146 -6.22 -17.75 -38.04
CA ASN A 146 -5.73 -17.35 -39.36
C ASN A 146 -4.37 -16.66 -39.21
N LEU A 147 -3.67 -16.44 -40.32
CA LEU A 147 -2.33 -15.81 -40.31
C LEU A 147 -2.35 -14.28 -40.27
N GLN A 148 -3.53 -13.65 -40.31
CA GLN A 148 -3.71 -12.19 -40.32
C GLN A 148 -3.90 -11.62 -38.91
N ASP A 149 -4.51 -12.41 -38.02
CA ASP A 149 -4.57 -12.15 -36.60
C ASP A 149 -3.17 -12.36 -36.02
N GLY A 150 -2.50 -11.28 -35.60
CA GLY A 150 -1.13 -11.28 -35.08
C GLY A 150 -0.95 -12.08 -33.78
N SER A 151 -0.10 -11.59 -32.87
CA SER A 151 0.38 -12.24 -31.64
C SER A 151 -0.67 -12.61 -30.56
N ARG A 152 -1.96 -12.71 -30.91
CA ARG A 152 -3.08 -12.86 -29.98
C ARG A 152 -3.00 -14.15 -29.14
N SER A 153 -2.56 -15.27 -29.72
CA SER A 153 -2.46 -16.54 -29.00
C SER A 153 -1.31 -16.60 -28.00
N ILE A 154 -0.19 -15.89 -28.24
CA ILE A 154 0.94 -15.85 -27.29
C ILE A 154 0.60 -14.94 -26.11
N ILE A 155 0.01 -13.77 -26.36
CA ILE A 155 -0.43 -12.85 -25.29
C ILE A 155 -1.45 -13.55 -24.40
N ALA A 156 -2.44 -14.20 -25.00
CA ALA A 156 -3.44 -14.94 -24.24
C ALA A 156 -2.82 -16.12 -23.47
N LEU A 157 -1.86 -16.86 -24.04
CA LEU A 157 -1.11 -17.87 -23.28
C LEU A 157 -0.43 -17.28 -22.03
N LEU A 158 0.14 -16.07 -22.11
CA LEU A 158 0.78 -15.44 -20.94
C LEU A 158 -0.24 -15.06 -19.85
N GLU A 159 -1.45 -14.64 -20.25
CA GLU A 159 -2.58 -14.40 -19.35
C GLU A 159 -2.96 -15.71 -18.62
N GLU A 160 -3.20 -16.79 -19.37
CA GLU A 160 -3.51 -18.11 -18.80
C GLU A 160 -2.39 -18.67 -17.91
N LEU A 161 -1.13 -18.39 -18.24
CA LEU A 161 -0.01 -18.78 -17.37
C LEU A 161 -0.03 -18.03 -16.05
N GLY A 162 -0.49 -16.77 -16.02
CA GLY A 162 -0.70 -16.03 -14.78
C GLY A 162 -1.75 -16.69 -13.88
N GLU A 163 -2.91 -17.01 -14.47
CA GLU A 163 -4.02 -17.69 -13.78
C GLU A 163 -3.63 -19.10 -13.31
N LEU A 164 -2.93 -19.86 -14.16
CA LEU A 164 -2.37 -21.17 -13.79
C LEU A 164 -1.36 -21.05 -12.64
N GLY A 165 -0.56 -19.98 -12.61
CA GLY A 165 0.37 -19.71 -11.52
C GLY A 165 -0.33 -19.46 -10.18
N GLU A 166 -1.43 -18.72 -10.19
CA GLU A 166 -2.30 -18.59 -9.03
C GLU A 166 -2.86 -19.95 -8.61
N ALA A 167 -3.41 -20.72 -9.54
CA ALA A 167 -3.97 -22.03 -9.28
C ALA A 167 -2.93 -23.03 -8.70
N VAL A 168 -1.68 -23.01 -9.17
CA VAL A 168 -0.58 -23.82 -8.61
C VAL A 168 -0.31 -23.43 -7.15
N ARG A 169 -0.27 -22.12 -6.85
CA ARG A 169 0.02 -21.59 -5.51
C ARG A 169 -1.06 -21.96 -4.50
N VAL A 170 -2.33 -21.94 -4.88
CA VAL A 170 -3.47 -22.21 -3.97
C VAL A 170 -3.97 -23.66 -4.01
N PHE A 171 -3.37 -24.52 -4.83
CA PHE A 171 -3.86 -25.87 -5.12
C PHE A 171 -4.19 -26.74 -3.90
N ASP A 172 -3.41 -26.62 -2.82
CA ASP A 172 -3.62 -27.46 -1.63
C ASP A 172 -4.92 -27.11 -0.88
N ILE A 173 -5.47 -25.91 -1.14
CA ILE A 173 -6.73 -25.42 -0.59
C ILE A 173 -7.84 -25.47 -1.66
N HIS A 174 -7.54 -25.06 -2.90
CA HIS A 174 -8.48 -24.92 -4.02
C HIS A 174 -7.99 -25.68 -5.28
N PRO A 175 -8.03 -27.02 -5.30
CA PRO A 175 -7.53 -27.81 -6.43
C PRO A 175 -8.36 -27.66 -7.71
N GLU A 176 -9.62 -27.24 -7.60
CA GLU A 176 -10.55 -27.04 -8.71
C GLU A 176 -10.10 -25.97 -9.71
N TYR A 177 -9.42 -24.91 -9.24
CA TYR A 177 -8.92 -23.83 -10.11
C TYR A 177 -7.87 -24.35 -11.09
N PHE A 178 -7.03 -25.28 -10.64
CA PHE A 178 -5.97 -25.85 -11.48
C PHE A 178 -6.53 -26.58 -12.70
N LEU A 179 -7.66 -27.27 -12.57
CA LEU A 179 -8.27 -28.01 -13.67
C LEU A 179 -8.71 -27.06 -14.79
N GLY A 180 -9.27 -25.90 -14.42
CA GLY A 180 -9.68 -24.86 -15.36
C GLY A 180 -8.50 -24.31 -16.13
N GLU A 181 -7.48 -23.82 -15.41
CA GLU A 181 -6.42 -23.04 -16.05
C GLU A 181 -5.40 -23.93 -16.79
N ALA A 182 -5.27 -25.19 -16.35
CA ALA A 182 -4.52 -26.19 -17.10
C ALA A 182 -5.16 -26.46 -18.47
N ALA A 183 -6.50 -26.52 -18.55
CA ALA A 183 -7.21 -26.76 -19.82
C ALA A 183 -7.10 -25.55 -20.76
N ASP A 184 -7.14 -24.33 -20.24
CA ASP A 184 -7.02 -23.11 -21.03
C ASP A 184 -5.61 -22.93 -21.57
N THR A 185 -4.60 -23.14 -20.72
CA THR A 185 -3.21 -23.20 -21.14
C THR A 185 -3.00 -24.19 -22.30
N PHE A 186 -3.59 -25.39 -22.22
CA PHE A 186 -3.51 -26.38 -23.31
C PHE A 186 -4.19 -25.87 -24.59
N SER A 187 -5.35 -25.21 -24.47
CA SER A 187 -6.07 -24.64 -25.62
C SER A 187 -5.22 -23.63 -26.41
N TYR A 188 -4.45 -22.78 -25.73
CA TYR A 188 -3.58 -21.81 -26.39
C TYR A 188 -2.29 -22.42 -26.93
N LEU A 189 -1.75 -23.47 -26.30
CA LEU A 189 -0.69 -24.27 -26.92
C LEU A 189 -1.17 -24.88 -28.26
N MET A 190 -2.41 -25.36 -28.32
CA MET A 190 -3.02 -25.86 -29.55
C MET A 190 -3.30 -24.73 -30.57
N ALA A 191 -3.67 -23.54 -30.10
CA ALA A 191 -3.84 -22.38 -30.97
C ALA A 191 -2.52 -22.00 -31.66
N ILE A 192 -1.42 -21.89 -30.89
CA ILE A 192 -0.08 -21.60 -31.43
C ILE A 192 0.38 -22.70 -32.39
N ALA A 193 0.13 -23.97 -32.06
CA ALA A 193 0.43 -25.08 -32.97
C ALA A 193 -0.36 -25.01 -34.28
N THR A 194 -1.62 -24.57 -34.24
CA THR A 194 -2.42 -24.37 -35.46
C THR A 194 -1.86 -23.24 -36.32
N GLU A 195 -1.53 -22.11 -35.70
CA GLU A 195 -0.92 -21.00 -36.43
C GLU A 195 0.45 -21.39 -37.04
N HIS A 196 1.23 -22.23 -36.35
CA HIS A 196 2.47 -22.77 -36.90
C HIS A 196 2.21 -23.69 -38.09
N MET A 197 1.26 -24.62 -37.97
CA MET A 197 0.83 -25.51 -39.06
C MET A 197 0.41 -24.73 -40.30
N LEU A 198 -0.39 -23.66 -40.14
CA LEU A 198 -0.83 -22.81 -41.25
C LEU A 198 0.35 -22.14 -41.98
N ARG A 199 1.43 -21.80 -41.27
CA ARG A 199 2.65 -21.26 -41.89
C ARG A 199 3.44 -22.34 -42.62
N GLU A 200 3.63 -23.51 -42.01
CA GLU A 200 4.30 -24.64 -42.67
C GLU A 200 3.60 -25.02 -43.96
N VAL A 201 2.26 -25.11 -43.95
CA VAL A 201 1.45 -25.40 -45.15
C VAL A 201 1.60 -24.32 -46.21
N ARG A 202 1.62 -23.04 -45.82
CA ARG A 202 1.87 -21.92 -46.74
C ARG A 202 3.26 -22.01 -47.39
N ASP A 203 4.24 -22.47 -46.62
CA ASP A 203 5.63 -22.60 -47.06
C ASP A 203 5.88 -23.94 -47.81
N GLY A 204 4.83 -24.74 -48.05
CA GLY A 204 4.86 -25.99 -48.84
C GLY A 204 5.21 -27.24 -48.03
N ASN A 205 5.33 -27.13 -46.71
CA ASN A 205 5.67 -28.22 -45.81
C ASN A 205 4.41 -28.89 -45.22
N THR A 206 4.58 -30.11 -44.74
CA THR A 206 3.56 -30.79 -43.91
C THR A 206 3.96 -30.71 -42.44
N PHE A 207 2.98 -30.58 -41.54
CA PHE A 207 3.22 -30.47 -40.10
C PHE A 207 2.26 -31.36 -39.31
N SER A 208 2.82 -32.24 -38.49
CA SER A 208 2.11 -33.04 -37.50
C SER A 208 2.74 -32.78 -36.14
N LEU A 209 1.99 -32.17 -35.22
CA LEU A 209 2.50 -31.90 -33.88
C LEU A 209 2.76 -33.21 -33.13
N GLU A 210 1.92 -34.22 -33.36
CA GLU A 210 2.08 -35.54 -32.77
C GLU A 210 3.38 -36.21 -33.20
N GLN A 211 3.67 -36.25 -34.51
CA GLN A 211 4.89 -36.86 -35.02
C GLN A 211 6.14 -36.11 -34.53
N GLU A 212 6.11 -34.78 -34.55
CA GLU A 212 7.21 -33.95 -34.05
C GLU A 212 7.44 -34.13 -32.55
N TYR A 213 6.37 -34.36 -31.78
CA TYR A 213 6.45 -34.66 -30.35
C TYR A 213 7.05 -36.05 -30.10
N ILE A 214 6.55 -37.09 -30.77
CA ILE A 214 7.03 -38.47 -30.65
C ILE A 214 8.50 -38.58 -31.06
N ALA A 215 8.90 -37.93 -32.16
CA ALA A 215 10.28 -37.90 -32.61
C ALA A 215 11.24 -37.34 -31.54
N ARG A 216 10.75 -36.40 -30.72
CA ARG A 216 11.52 -35.79 -29.62
C ARG A 216 11.39 -36.56 -28.31
N TYR A 217 10.25 -37.16 -28.02
CA TYR A 217 10.00 -37.92 -26.79
C TYR A 217 9.61 -39.37 -27.13
N PRO A 218 10.54 -40.20 -27.63
CA PRO A 218 10.23 -41.56 -28.06
C PRO A 218 10.17 -42.56 -26.88
N GLY A 219 9.68 -42.13 -25.71
CA GLY A 219 9.75 -42.91 -24.47
C GLY A 219 11.09 -42.83 -23.72
N LEU A 220 11.99 -41.92 -24.13
CA LEU A 220 13.30 -41.71 -23.53
C LEU A 220 13.52 -40.23 -23.21
N CYS A 221 14.32 -39.95 -22.17
CA CYS A 221 14.75 -38.60 -21.87
C CYS A 221 15.62 -38.03 -23.01
N ARG A 222 15.24 -36.85 -23.52
CA ARG A 222 15.95 -36.13 -24.59
C ARG A 222 17.42 -35.79 -24.32
N GLN A 223 17.85 -35.80 -23.06
CA GLN A 223 19.18 -35.38 -22.67
C GLN A 223 20.10 -36.57 -22.33
N CYS A 224 19.63 -37.51 -21.51
CA CYS A 224 20.43 -38.67 -21.10
C CYS A 224 20.08 -39.98 -21.83
N GLY A 225 19.04 -39.97 -22.67
CA GLY A 225 18.58 -41.17 -23.39
C GLY A 225 17.99 -42.27 -22.50
N SER A 226 17.83 -42.04 -21.20
CA SER A 226 17.31 -43.03 -20.25
C SER A 226 15.77 -43.08 -20.26
N ARG A 227 15.18 -44.25 -20.00
CA ARG A 227 13.73 -44.43 -19.86
C ARG A 227 13.14 -43.62 -18.70
N VAL A 228 13.89 -43.52 -17.61
CA VAL A 228 13.62 -42.60 -16.49
C VAL A 228 14.81 -41.64 -16.39
N CYS A 229 14.54 -40.36 -16.30
CA CYS A 229 15.51 -39.30 -16.43
C CYS A 229 16.48 -39.25 -15.25
N ILE A 230 17.76 -39.48 -15.52
CA ILE A 230 18.84 -39.36 -14.54
C ILE A 230 19.61 -38.03 -14.63
N CYS A 231 19.18 -37.08 -15.48
CA CYS A 231 19.84 -35.78 -15.62
C CYS A 231 19.87 -35.00 -14.29
N PRO A 232 20.92 -34.17 -14.05
CA PRO A 232 20.93 -33.29 -12.89
C PRO A 232 19.74 -32.32 -12.91
N ALA A 233 19.39 -31.79 -11.73
CA ALA A 233 18.27 -30.84 -11.60
C ALA A 233 18.45 -29.62 -12.51
N ILE A 234 19.69 -29.15 -12.68
CA ILE A 234 20.05 -28.09 -13.63
C ILE A 234 21.17 -28.66 -14.54
N PRO A 235 20.84 -29.07 -15.77
CA PRO A 235 21.85 -29.45 -16.74
C PRO A 235 22.78 -28.27 -17.07
N SER A 236 24.09 -28.51 -17.17
CA SER A 236 25.05 -27.47 -17.58
C SER A 236 24.67 -26.84 -18.92
N ALA A 237 24.14 -27.65 -19.82
CA ALA A 237 23.69 -27.19 -21.12
C ALA A 237 22.57 -26.14 -21.04
N THR A 238 21.78 -26.05 -19.96
CA THR A 238 20.66 -25.09 -19.81
C THR A 238 21.05 -23.74 -19.24
N ILE A 239 22.27 -23.62 -18.69
CA ILE A 239 22.80 -22.37 -18.14
C ILE A 239 23.13 -21.41 -19.29
N GLY A 240 22.81 -20.12 -19.14
CA GLY A 240 23.15 -19.07 -20.12
C GLY A 240 22.29 -19.01 -21.40
N ARG A 241 21.22 -19.81 -21.53
CA ARG A 241 20.40 -19.85 -22.76
C ARG A 241 19.52 -18.62 -23.00
N MET A 242 19.09 -17.96 -21.91
CA MET A 242 18.17 -16.82 -21.95
C MET A 242 18.78 -15.52 -21.39
N ALA A 243 19.72 -15.62 -20.45
CA ALA A 243 20.38 -14.46 -19.88
C ALA A 243 21.47 -13.92 -20.83
N LYS A 244 21.34 -12.66 -21.25
CA LYS A 244 22.52 -11.87 -21.63
C LYS A 244 23.12 -11.40 -20.32
N GLU A 245 24.12 -12.12 -19.84
CA GLU A 245 24.70 -11.85 -18.53
C GLU A 245 25.38 -10.47 -18.52
N LEU A 246 25.07 -9.68 -17.49
CA LEU A 246 25.89 -8.54 -17.13
C LEU A 246 27.19 -9.10 -16.54
N ARG A 247 28.34 -8.80 -17.14
CA ARG A 247 29.63 -9.22 -16.58
C ARG A 247 29.88 -8.43 -15.30
N ILE A 248 29.87 -9.12 -14.17
CA ILE A 248 30.22 -8.58 -12.86
C ILE A 248 31.73 -8.70 -12.71
N GLY A 249 32.41 -7.58 -12.48
CA GLY A 249 33.85 -7.56 -12.23
C GLY A 249 34.24 -8.32 -10.96
N PRO A 250 35.49 -8.78 -10.81
CA PRO A 250 35.93 -9.53 -9.62
C PRO A 250 35.80 -8.73 -8.30
N ASP A 251 35.82 -7.40 -8.39
CA ASP A 251 35.67 -6.49 -7.24
C ASP A 251 34.22 -6.03 -7.00
N GLU A 252 33.29 -6.42 -7.88
CA GLU A 252 31.87 -6.04 -7.77
C GLU A 252 31.11 -7.08 -6.93
N GLN A 253 30.39 -6.61 -5.91
CA GLN A 253 29.58 -7.45 -5.02
C GLN A 253 28.11 -7.00 -5.06
N PRO A 254 27.38 -7.26 -6.16
CA PRO A 254 26.00 -6.80 -6.32
C PRO A 254 25.01 -7.56 -5.44
N PHE A 255 25.41 -8.67 -4.84
CA PHE A 255 24.62 -9.45 -3.90
C PHE A 255 25.04 -9.14 -2.47
N ALA A 256 24.06 -8.97 -1.58
CA ALA A 256 24.33 -8.73 -0.16
C ALA A 256 25.13 -9.89 0.44
N GLN A 257 26.30 -9.59 1.02
CA GLN A 257 27.16 -10.60 1.63
C GLN A 257 26.69 -11.04 3.02
N ASP A 258 26.13 -10.09 3.79
CA ASP A 258 25.52 -10.37 5.09
C ASP A 258 24.01 -10.00 5.05
N PRO A 259 23.11 -10.98 5.17
CA PRO A 259 21.67 -10.73 5.29
C PRO A 259 21.31 -9.78 6.42
N ARG A 260 22.09 -9.72 7.51
CA ARG A 260 21.85 -8.84 8.66
C ARG A 260 22.09 -7.38 8.31
N ASP A 261 23.17 -7.08 7.59
CA ASP A 261 23.46 -5.71 7.14
C ASP A 261 22.36 -5.18 6.21
N PHE A 262 21.86 -6.03 5.31
CA PHE A 262 20.73 -5.69 4.45
C PHE A 262 19.45 -5.46 5.26
N SER A 263 19.19 -6.30 6.26
CA SER A 263 18.05 -6.15 7.17
C SER A 263 18.11 -4.84 7.95
N THR A 264 19.26 -4.48 8.51
CA THR A 264 19.44 -3.22 9.27
C THR A 264 19.24 -2.01 8.35
N LYS A 265 19.86 -2.01 7.16
CA LYS A 265 19.63 -0.96 6.15
C LYS A 265 18.17 -0.87 5.74
N GLY A 266 17.50 -2.03 5.59
CA GLY A 266 16.09 -2.14 5.28
C GLY A 266 15.21 -1.52 6.37
N ALA A 267 15.51 -1.79 7.65
CA ALA A 267 14.80 -1.21 8.79
C ALA A 267 14.94 0.32 8.83
N THR A 268 16.17 0.83 8.69
CA THR A 268 16.41 2.28 8.63
C THR A 268 15.68 2.94 7.45
N ALA A 269 15.71 2.31 6.27
CA ALA A 269 15.03 2.83 5.09
C ALA A 269 13.49 2.83 5.26
N ALA A 270 12.92 1.77 5.86
CA ALA A 270 11.50 1.70 6.16
C ALA A 270 11.06 2.83 7.10
N GLN A 271 11.85 3.09 8.16
CA GLN A 271 11.61 4.19 9.09
C GLN A 271 11.63 5.55 8.40
N THR A 272 12.67 5.84 7.60
CA THR A 272 12.77 7.10 6.87
C THR A 272 11.60 7.32 5.90
N VAL A 273 11.11 6.27 5.25
CA VAL A 273 9.94 6.35 4.35
C VAL A 273 8.67 6.66 5.14
N LEU A 274 8.46 5.98 6.28
CA LEU A 274 7.33 6.21 7.16
C LEU A 274 7.31 7.65 7.69
N GLU A 275 8.46 8.15 8.15
CA GLU A 275 8.63 9.53 8.62
C GLU A 275 8.31 10.55 7.52
N ARG A 276 8.81 10.34 6.30
CA ARG A 276 8.51 11.21 5.14
C ARG A 276 7.04 11.23 4.77
N PHE A 277 6.31 10.15 5.04
CA PHE A 277 4.87 10.10 4.81
C PHE A 277 4.07 10.85 5.89
N GLY A 278 4.71 11.26 7.00
CA GLY A 278 4.05 11.89 8.14
C GLY A 278 3.80 10.93 9.31
N GLY A 279 4.54 9.82 9.36
CA GLY A 279 4.46 8.81 10.42
C GLY A 279 3.13 8.05 10.42
N TYR A 280 2.88 7.31 11.49
CA TYR A 280 1.64 6.53 11.65
C TYR A 280 0.37 7.41 11.56
N ALA A 281 0.43 8.66 12.03
CA ALA A 281 -0.70 9.59 11.97
C ALA A 281 -1.19 9.84 10.53
N ALA A 282 -0.27 9.94 9.57
CA ALA A 282 -0.63 10.14 8.17
C ALA A 282 -1.07 8.84 7.47
N VAL A 283 -0.47 7.70 7.85
CA VAL A 283 -0.83 6.39 7.26
C VAL A 283 -2.15 5.85 7.82
N ALA A 284 -2.68 6.47 8.88
CA ALA A 284 -3.93 6.10 9.56
C ALA A 284 -5.14 5.87 8.66
N GLN A 285 -5.22 6.61 7.55
CA GLN A 285 -6.33 6.53 6.61
C GLN A 285 -6.10 5.50 5.50
N GLN A 286 -4.88 4.98 5.37
CA GLN A 286 -4.46 4.09 4.27
C GLN A 286 -4.09 2.68 4.74
N LEU A 287 -3.55 2.52 5.95
CA LEU A 287 -3.28 1.22 6.55
C LEU A 287 -4.29 0.89 7.66
N PRO A 288 -4.70 -0.39 7.76
CA PRO A 288 -5.56 -0.83 8.83
C PRO A 288 -4.82 -0.85 10.18
N PHE A 289 -5.26 -0.03 11.13
CA PHE A 289 -4.82 -0.10 12.54
C PHE A 289 -5.52 -1.18 13.38
N ASP A 290 -6.42 -1.95 12.76
CA ASP A 290 -7.13 -3.05 13.41
C ASP A 290 -6.33 -4.36 13.46
N ARG A 291 -5.07 -4.37 12.97
CA ARG A 291 -4.22 -5.57 12.93
C ARG A 291 -2.73 -5.25 13.01
N GLY A 292 -1.92 -6.28 13.30
CA GLY A 292 -0.46 -6.21 13.26
C GLY A 292 0.19 -5.37 14.36
N ASP A 293 1.41 -4.90 14.12
CA ASP A 293 2.26 -4.26 15.14
C ASP A 293 1.70 -2.91 15.64
N ALA A 294 0.99 -2.18 14.79
CA ALA A 294 0.38 -0.91 15.18
C ALA A 294 -0.80 -1.11 16.14
N ASN A 295 -1.62 -2.16 15.95
CA ASN A 295 -2.66 -2.55 16.92
C ASN A 295 -2.00 -2.90 18.28
N ASN A 296 -0.99 -3.76 18.27
CA ASN A 296 -0.27 -4.17 19.48
C ASN A 296 0.33 -2.98 20.25
N ALA A 297 0.92 -2.02 19.54
CA ALA A 297 1.50 -0.83 20.14
C ALA A 297 0.43 0.09 20.76
N LEU A 298 -0.72 0.27 20.09
CA LEU A 298 -1.84 1.04 20.63
C LEU A 298 -2.39 0.42 21.91
N VAL A 299 -2.56 -0.91 21.94
CA VAL A 299 -2.98 -1.64 23.15
C VAL A 299 -1.98 -1.42 24.29
N LEU A 300 -0.68 -1.58 24.04
CA LEU A 300 0.36 -1.37 25.04
C LEU A 300 0.40 0.07 25.56
N LEU A 301 0.24 1.05 24.67
CA LEU A 301 0.20 2.47 25.03
C LEU A 301 -1.01 2.80 25.91
N CYS A 302 -2.20 2.30 25.55
CA CYS A 302 -3.43 2.48 26.34
C CYS A 302 -3.26 1.93 27.76
N LEU A 303 -2.71 0.70 27.90
CA LEU A 303 -2.50 0.07 29.20
C LEU A 303 -1.49 0.86 30.05
N LYS A 304 -0.36 1.26 29.45
CA LYS A 304 0.67 2.03 30.15
C LYS A 304 0.18 3.40 30.60
N LEU A 305 -0.58 4.09 29.75
CA LEU A 305 -1.18 5.37 30.10
C LEU A 305 -2.21 5.21 31.22
N ALA A 306 -3.07 4.18 31.13
CA ALA A 306 -4.04 3.90 32.18
C ALA A 306 -3.39 3.71 33.55
N ASP A 307 -2.33 2.89 33.62
CA ASP A 307 -1.59 2.67 34.86
C ASP A 307 -0.93 3.96 35.38
N ALA A 308 -0.46 4.81 34.46
CA ALA A 308 0.24 6.03 34.80
C ALA A 308 -0.69 7.15 35.30
N VAL A 309 -1.93 7.23 34.81
CA VAL A 309 -2.95 8.23 35.21
C VAL A 309 -3.91 7.73 36.30
N GLU A 310 -3.89 6.45 36.68
CA GLU A 310 -4.89 5.89 37.62
C GLU A 310 -4.98 6.61 38.97
N ALA A 311 -3.84 7.09 39.48
CA ALA A 311 -3.81 7.81 40.75
C ALA A 311 -4.42 9.22 40.66
N THR A 312 -4.46 9.83 39.46
CA THR A 312 -4.89 11.21 39.24
C THR A 312 -6.25 11.30 38.55
N ASN A 313 -6.57 10.35 37.66
CA ASN A 313 -7.80 10.32 36.87
C ASN A 313 -8.26 8.86 36.62
N GLN A 314 -8.98 8.30 37.59
CA GLN A 314 -9.52 6.94 37.52
C GLN A 314 -10.51 6.74 36.35
N GLY A 315 -11.28 7.77 36.00
CA GLY A 315 -12.23 7.71 34.89
C GLY A 315 -11.51 7.46 33.56
N LEU A 316 -10.48 8.26 33.29
CA LEU A 316 -9.66 8.12 32.10
C LEU A 316 -8.88 6.79 32.06
N ALA A 317 -8.33 6.35 33.19
CA ALA A 317 -7.67 5.05 33.29
C ALA A 317 -8.62 3.88 32.94
N SER A 318 -9.87 3.92 33.41
CA SER A 318 -10.88 2.92 33.06
C SER A 318 -11.22 2.93 31.58
N THR A 319 -11.37 4.11 30.98
CA THR A 319 -11.66 4.25 29.54
C THR A 319 -10.50 3.68 28.70
N LEU A 320 -9.27 4.06 28.99
CA LEU A 320 -8.08 3.56 28.27
C LEU A 320 -7.93 2.03 28.35
N ARG A 321 -8.26 1.41 29.48
CA ARG A 321 -8.27 -0.06 29.61
C ARG A 321 -9.37 -0.71 28.78
N SER A 322 -10.56 -0.12 28.77
CA SER A 322 -11.68 -0.58 27.93
C SER A 322 -11.31 -0.52 26.45
N GLU A 323 -10.66 0.57 26.04
CA GLU A 323 -10.15 0.75 24.69
C GLU A 323 -9.08 -0.29 24.33
N ALA A 324 -8.12 -0.55 25.21
CA ALA A 324 -7.12 -1.61 25.01
C ALA A 324 -7.76 -2.98 24.77
N VAL A 325 -8.79 -3.33 25.54
CA VAL A 325 -9.55 -4.59 25.36
C VAL A 325 -10.30 -4.59 24.03
N ARG A 326 -10.96 -3.49 23.67
CA ARG A 326 -11.71 -3.34 22.41
C ARG A 326 -10.80 -3.54 21.19
N ILE A 327 -9.61 -2.95 21.22
CA ILE A 327 -8.62 -3.03 20.14
C ILE A 327 -8.02 -4.44 20.06
N GLY A 328 -7.67 -5.04 21.19
CA GLY A 328 -7.10 -6.40 21.25
C GLY A 328 -8.11 -7.51 20.92
N ALA A 329 -9.40 -7.32 21.18
CA ALA A 329 -10.44 -8.31 20.90
C ALA A 329 -10.91 -8.31 19.44
N ASN A 330 -10.72 -7.20 18.70
CA ASN A 330 -11.19 -7.04 17.32
C ASN A 330 -10.05 -7.14 16.29
N LEU A 331 -9.25 -8.20 16.35
CA LEU A 331 -8.17 -8.45 15.38
C LEU A 331 -8.74 -8.96 14.05
N SER A 332 -8.71 -8.11 13.03
CA SER A 332 -9.04 -8.48 11.65
C SER A 332 -7.93 -9.36 11.04
N PRO A 333 -8.25 -10.48 10.36
CA PRO A 333 -7.26 -11.24 9.60
C PRO A 333 -6.58 -10.40 8.51
N ALA A 334 -5.33 -10.70 8.17
CA ALA A 334 -4.67 -10.03 7.05
C ALA A 334 -5.47 -10.23 5.74
N GLY A 335 -5.71 -9.14 5.01
CA GLY A 335 -6.48 -9.16 3.76
C GLY A 335 -8.00 -9.02 3.88
N SER A 336 -8.57 -8.98 5.10
CA SER A 336 -9.99 -8.64 5.28
C SER A 336 -10.25 -7.14 5.05
N PRO A 337 -11.48 -6.74 4.65
CA PRO A 337 -11.88 -5.34 4.57
C PRO A 337 -11.57 -4.59 5.88
N ASN A 338 -11.24 -3.31 5.77
CA ASN A 338 -10.92 -2.48 6.94
C ASN A 338 -12.12 -2.39 7.89
N ALA A 339 -11.93 -2.73 9.16
CA ALA A 339 -12.90 -2.36 10.19
C ALA A 339 -12.73 -0.87 10.53
N ALA A 340 -13.84 -0.14 10.63
CA ALA A 340 -13.83 1.22 11.12
C ALA A 340 -13.60 1.21 12.64
N LEU A 341 -12.34 1.12 13.08
CA LEU A 341 -11.99 1.56 14.42
C LEU A 341 -12.19 3.07 14.48
N ASP A 342 -12.93 3.57 15.46
CA ASP A 342 -12.98 5.00 15.75
C ASP A 342 -11.66 5.39 16.43
N VAL A 343 -10.65 5.63 15.58
CA VAL A 343 -9.31 6.03 16.00
C VAL A 343 -9.32 7.46 16.57
N LYS A 344 -10.31 8.29 16.21
CA LYS A 344 -10.31 9.70 16.61
C LYS A 344 -10.59 9.86 18.11
N SER A 345 -11.66 9.26 18.62
CA SER A 345 -11.97 9.29 20.06
C SER A 345 -10.82 8.74 20.90
N LEU A 346 -10.23 7.62 20.44
CA LEU A 346 -9.09 6.99 21.08
C LEU A 346 -7.86 7.92 21.13
N LEU A 347 -7.52 8.56 20.02
CA LEU A 347 -6.38 9.49 19.98
C LEU A 347 -6.58 10.69 20.91
N ASP A 348 -7.81 11.19 21.04
CA ASP A 348 -8.11 12.30 21.94
C ASP A 348 -8.02 11.89 23.42
N GLU A 349 -8.47 10.68 23.76
CA GLU A 349 -8.28 10.10 25.10
C GLU A 349 -6.80 9.85 25.41
N LEU A 350 -6.04 9.29 24.46
CA LEU A 350 -4.60 9.07 24.57
C LEU A 350 -3.85 10.39 24.78
N ARG A 351 -4.19 11.43 24.02
CA ARG A 351 -3.61 12.78 24.20
C ARG A 351 -3.92 13.38 25.55
N THR A 352 -5.16 13.20 26.03
CA THR A 352 -5.58 13.69 27.34
C THR A 352 -4.77 13.00 28.44
N GLY A 353 -4.70 11.67 28.41
CA GLY A 353 -3.95 10.89 29.39
C GLY A 353 -2.45 11.18 29.34
N TRP A 354 -1.89 11.31 28.14
CA TRP A 354 -0.48 11.63 27.94
C TRP A 354 -0.08 12.97 28.59
N ARG A 355 -0.95 13.97 28.55
CA ARG A 355 -0.68 15.30 29.11
C ARG A 355 -0.85 15.39 30.62
N GLU A 356 -1.63 14.50 31.22
CA GLU A 356 -1.73 14.41 32.69
C GLU A 356 -0.48 13.79 33.34
N LEU A 357 0.40 13.20 32.53
CA LEU A 357 1.63 12.60 33.02
C LEU A 357 2.70 13.64 33.33
N THR A 358 3.50 13.34 34.35
CA THR A 358 4.76 14.04 34.59
C THR A 358 5.79 13.67 33.51
N GLU A 359 6.76 14.55 33.27
CA GLU A 359 7.87 14.31 32.32
C GLU A 359 8.56 12.95 32.59
N GLU A 360 8.77 12.60 33.86
CA GLU A 360 9.35 11.33 34.29
C GLU A 360 8.52 10.12 33.83
N LYS A 361 7.19 10.20 33.92
CA LYS A 361 6.29 9.12 33.50
C LYS A 361 6.21 9.02 31.98
N GLN A 362 6.19 10.14 31.26
CA GLN A 362 6.23 10.16 29.80
C GLN A 362 7.51 9.49 29.29
N GLN A 363 8.67 9.83 29.87
CA GLN A 363 9.96 9.23 29.52
C GLN A 363 10.01 7.73 29.83
N ALA A 364 9.42 7.29 30.95
CA ALA A 364 9.32 5.86 31.29
C ALA A 364 8.46 5.07 30.28
N ILE A 365 7.41 5.68 29.72
CA ILE A 365 6.60 5.05 28.68
C ILE A 365 7.37 4.99 27.35
N LYS A 366 8.04 6.07 26.95
CA LYS A 366 8.87 6.12 25.74
C LYS A 366 10.03 5.13 25.78
N ALA A 367 10.66 4.91 26.95
CA ALA A 367 11.75 3.95 27.13
C ALA A 367 11.38 2.48 26.82
N THR A 368 10.09 2.20 26.57
CA THR A 368 9.64 0.90 26.04
C THR A 368 10.20 0.63 24.63
N GLY A 369 10.54 1.69 23.88
CA GLY A 369 11.12 1.62 22.54
C GLY A 369 10.13 1.22 21.45
N GLY A 370 10.56 1.40 20.20
CA GLY A 370 9.79 1.04 19.01
C GLY A 370 8.53 1.90 18.86
N LEU A 371 7.43 1.29 18.42
CA LEU A 371 6.22 2.02 18.02
C LEU A 371 5.55 2.79 19.17
N VAL A 372 5.78 2.37 20.43
CA VAL A 372 5.27 3.07 21.62
C VAL A 372 6.01 4.39 21.85
N GLU A 373 7.32 4.42 21.59
CA GLU A 373 8.14 5.64 21.64
C GLU A 373 7.68 6.64 20.59
N GLU A 374 7.51 6.18 19.35
CA GLU A 374 7.07 6.99 18.22
C GLU A 374 5.65 7.55 18.42
N LEU A 375 4.73 6.75 18.95
CA LEU A 375 3.38 7.23 19.31
C LEU A 375 3.46 8.27 20.44
N GLY A 376 4.34 8.09 21.43
CA GLY A 376 4.58 9.08 22.48
C GLY A 376 5.08 10.42 21.92
N GLU A 377 6.00 10.40 20.96
CA GLU A 377 6.48 11.62 20.29
C GLU A 377 5.38 12.33 19.48
N ILE A 378 4.49 11.56 18.83
CA ILE A 378 3.32 12.11 18.15
C ILE A 378 2.38 12.80 19.14
N LEU A 379 2.19 12.21 20.33
CA LEU A 379 1.33 12.78 21.38
C LEU A 379 1.92 14.06 22.01
N ASP A 380 3.25 14.21 21.99
CA ASP A 380 3.97 15.43 22.42
C ASP A 380 3.93 16.58 21.42
N THR A 381 3.37 16.37 20.22
CA THR A 381 3.36 17.40 19.19
C THR A 381 2.31 18.48 19.50
N VAL A 382 2.74 19.74 19.61
CA VAL A 382 1.86 20.91 19.79
C VAL A 382 1.61 21.57 18.44
N ARG A 383 0.34 21.69 18.04
CA ARG A 383 -0.05 22.32 16.77
C ARG A 383 -0.46 23.77 16.99
N VAL A 384 0.20 24.68 16.30
CA VAL A 384 0.02 26.13 16.45
C VAL A 384 -0.48 26.70 15.13
N LEU A 385 -1.59 27.43 15.16
CA LEU A 385 -2.01 28.31 14.07
C LEU A 385 -1.51 29.72 14.38
N PHE A 386 -0.59 30.24 13.56
CA PHE A 386 -0.08 31.60 13.67
C PHE A 386 -0.78 32.50 12.64
N ILE A 387 -1.58 33.46 13.12
CA ILE A 387 -2.44 34.32 12.31
C ILE A 387 -1.81 35.71 12.29
N ALA A 388 -1.35 36.15 11.11
CA ALA A 388 -0.63 37.41 10.92
C ALA A 388 -1.28 38.26 9.82
N PRO A 389 -2.45 38.88 10.09
CA PRO A 389 -3.08 39.81 9.16
C PRO A 389 -2.23 41.08 9.04
N ASN A 390 -1.92 41.49 7.82
CA ASN A 390 -1.08 42.65 7.56
C ASN A 390 -1.73 43.58 6.52
N PRO A 391 -2.88 44.22 6.87
CA PRO A 391 -3.57 45.10 5.93
C PRO A 391 -2.70 46.31 5.58
N ILE A 392 -2.44 46.49 4.29
CA ILE A 392 -1.62 47.59 3.72
C ILE A 392 -2.15 48.98 4.09
N ALA A 393 -3.47 49.10 4.32
CA ALA A 393 -4.12 50.35 4.65
C ALA A 393 -4.04 50.77 6.14
N SER A 394 -3.32 50.03 6.99
CA SER A 394 -3.11 50.45 8.39
C SER A 394 -2.18 51.66 8.46
N SER A 395 -2.43 52.57 9.42
CA SER A 395 -1.62 53.77 9.62
C SER A 395 -0.24 53.49 10.25
N GLU A 396 -0.06 52.29 10.80
CA GLU A 396 1.14 51.84 11.50
C GLU A 396 1.49 50.43 11.00
N PRO A 397 2.46 50.25 10.09
CA PRO A 397 2.82 48.93 9.60
C PRO A 397 3.56 48.12 10.68
N LEU A 398 3.00 46.98 11.07
CA LEU A 398 3.63 46.04 12.02
C LEU A 398 4.64 45.14 11.30
N ASN A 399 5.80 44.92 11.92
CA ASN A 399 6.76 43.93 11.43
C ASN A 399 6.51 42.54 12.04
N LEU A 400 5.36 41.94 11.69
CA LEU A 400 4.93 40.62 12.16
C LEU A 400 5.93 39.49 11.82
N GLY A 401 6.81 39.72 10.83
CA GLY A 401 7.87 38.80 10.47
C GLY A 401 8.96 38.66 11.53
N ASP A 402 9.17 39.65 12.39
CA ASP A 402 10.19 39.59 13.45
C ASP A 402 9.73 38.66 14.57
N GLU A 403 8.45 38.75 14.94
CA GLU A 403 7.84 37.83 15.90
C GLU A 403 7.84 36.40 15.37
N GLN A 404 7.40 36.19 14.13
CA GLN A 404 7.41 34.86 13.52
C GLN A 404 8.82 34.25 13.53
N ARG A 405 9.87 35.05 13.24
CA ARG A 405 11.27 34.59 13.31
C ARG A 405 11.68 34.26 14.74
N ALA A 406 11.31 35.08 15.72
CA ALA A 406 11.61 34.83 17.13
C ALA A 406 10.96 33.52 17.62
N ILE A 407 9.69 33.29 17.29
CA ILE A 407 8.97 32.05 17.60
C ILE A 407 9.66 30.84 16.97
N ARG A 408 10.00 30.92 15.68
CA ARG A 408 10.67 29.82 14.98
C ARG A 408 12.06 29.53 15.55
N GLN A 409 12.80 30.57 15.94
CA GLN A 409 14.09 30.42 16.57
C GLN A 409 13.96 29.71 17.92
N ALA A 410 13.06 30.16 18.79
CA ALA A 410 12.77 29.55 20.09
C ALA A 410 12.49 28.04 19.98
N ILE A 411 11.68 27.66 18.98
CA ILE A 411 11.36 26.25 18.71
C ILE A 411 12.60 25.46 18.28
N THR A 412 13.43 26.03 17.40
CA THR A 412 14.57 25.34 16.81
C THR A 412 15.74 25.19 17.79
N THR A 413 15.89 26.13 18.74
CA THR A 413 16.99 26.13 19.73
C THR A 413 16.70 25.28 20.97
N SER A 414 15.45 24.85 21.18
CA SER A 414 15.10 24.00 22.32
C SER A 414 15.72 22.60 22.19
N ALA A 415 16.30 22.10 23.28
CA ALA A 415 17.22 20.96 23.19
C ALA A 415 16.55 19.58 23.01
N SER A 416 15.26 19.39 23.33
CA SER A 416 14.52 18.10 23.17
C SER A 416 13.13 18.06 23.83
N GLY A 417 12.42 19.20 23.93
CA GLY A 417 11.11 19.23 24.60
C GLY A 417 9.95 18.80 23.69
N ALA A 418 9.00 19.71 23.43
CA ALA A 418 7.80 19.43 22.62
C ALA A 418 8.04 19.71 21.12
N LYS A 419 7.54 18.83 20.25
CA LYS A 419 7.58 19.06 18.80
C LYS A 419 6.51 20.09 18.43
N ILE A 420 6.89 21.33 18.15
CA ILE A 420 5.93 22.37 17.78
C ILE A 420 5.80 22.45 16.26
N LEU A 421 4.58 22.25 15.75
CA LEU A 421 4.24 22.45 14.34
C LEU A 421 3.48 23.76 14.17
N ILE A 422 4.08 24.72 13.46
CA ILE A 422 3.44 25.99 13.14
C ILE A 422 2.84 25.93 11.74
N HIS A 423 1.55 26.21 11.65
CA HIS A 423 0.84 26.56 10.42
C HIS A 423 0.69 28.07 10.36
N ASP A 424 1.37 28.72 9.41
CA ASP A 424 1.25 30.17 9.23
C ASP A 424 0.05 30.53 8.36
N LEU A 425 -0.61 31.61 8.75
CA LEU A 425 -1.64 32.29 7.98
C LEU A 425 -1.21 33.75 7.78
N PRO A 426 -0.25 34.01 6.87
CA PRO A 426 0.16 35.39 6.54
C PRO A 426 -0.94 36.09 5.76
N ALA A 427 -1.03 37.42 5.87
CA ALA A 427 -2.03 38.20 5.13
C ALA A 427 -3.46 37.66 5.35
N ALA A 428 -3.74 37.20 6.58
CA ALA A 428 -4.91 36.39 6.89
C ALA A 428 -6.23 37.15 6.65
N ARG A 429 -7.09 36.58 5.79
CA ARG A 429 -8.49 37.00 5.68
C ARG A 429 -9.40 36.12 6.53
N VAL A 430 -10.58 36.62 6.85
CA VAL A 430 -11.58 35.89 7.65
C VAL A 430 -11.92 34.51 7.05
N ASN A 431 -12.00 34.43 5.72
CA ASN A 431 -12.30 33.16 5.05
C ASN A 431 -11.14 32.16 5.12
N ASP A 432 -9.89 32.63 5.10
CA ASP A 432 -8.72 31.76 5.23
C ASP A 432 -8.66 31.15 6.63
N PHE A 433 -8.94 31.96 7.65
CA PHE A 433 -9.06 31.50 9.04
C PHE A 433 -10.16 30.43 9.18
N ARG A 434 -11.38 30.73 8.72
CA ARG A 434 -12.51 29.79 8.81
C ARG A 434 -12.25 28.47 8.08
N THR A 435 -11.70 28.53 6.87
CA THR A 435 -11.42 27.33 6.08
C THR A 435 -10.25 26.53 6.62
N THR A 436 -9.28 27.18 7.27
CA THR A 436 -8.15 26.52 7.94
C THR A 436 -8.62 25.71 9.15
N LEU A 437 -9.49 26.29 9.99
CA LEU A 437 -10.09 25.58 11.12
C LEU A 437 -10.91 24.34 10.70
N LEU A 438 -11.58 24.39 9.54
CA LEU A 438 -12.33 23.25 9.02
C LEU A 438 -11.44 22.10 8.52
N ARG A 439 -10.18 22.38 8.17
CA ARG A 439 -9.27 21.40 7.55
C ARG A 439 -8.30 20.78 8.53
N GLN A 440 -7.97 21.49 9.61
CA GLN A 440 -6.93 21.12 10.55
C GLN A 440 -7.34 21.48 11.97
N GLU A 441 -6.81 20.73 12.93
CA GLU A 441 -7.00 21.00 14.36
C GLU A 441 -5.74 21.64 14.95
N PHE A 442 -5.93 22.58 15.87
CA PHE A 442 -4.85 23.32 16.52
C PHE A 442 -5.00 23.28 18.03
N ASP A 443 -3.88 23.17 18.74
CA ASP A 443 -3.82 23.28 20.20
C ASP A 443 -3.70 24.74 20.65
N VAL A 444 -2.98 25.54 19.86
CA VAL A 444 -2.74 26.97 20.10
C VAL A 444 -3.20 27.77 18.89
N ILE A 445 -3.96 28.84 19.12
CA ILE A 445 -4.19 29.89 18.14
C ILE A 445 -3.45 31.13 18.62
N HIS A 446 -2.50 31.60 17.84
CA HIS A 446 -1.73 32.80 18.10
C HIS A 446 -2.10 33.85 17.06
N PHE A 447 -2.74 34.92 17.49
CA PHE A 447 -3.08 36.07 16.65
C PHE A 447 -2.08 37.20 16.93
N SER A 448 -1.44 37.71 15.89
CA SER A 448 -0.53 38.85 15.97
C SER A 448 -0.90 39.88 14.91
N GLY A 449 -1.24 41.09 15.36
CA GLY A 449 -1.70 42.13 14.46
C GLY A 449 -2.38 43.27 15.20
N HIS A 450 -3.09 44.12 14.46
CA HIS A 450 -3.84 45.21 15.05
C HIS A 450 -5.12 44.71 15.72
N SER A 451 -5.45 45.32 16.85
CA SER A 451 -6.74 45.20 17.51
C SER A 451 -7.09 46.51 18.22
N ASP A 452 -8.36 46.59 18.60
CA ASP A 452 -8.83 47.49 19.65
C ASP A 452 -9.58 46.64 20.69
N LYS A 453 -10.12 47.27 21.73
CA LYS A 453 -10.87 46.64 22.81
C LYS A 453 -12.02 45.74 22.35
N ASP A 454 -12.58 45.93 21.15
CA ASP A 454 -13.77 45.23 20.68
C ASP A 454 -13.52 44.33 19.46
N PHE A 455 -12.42 44.53 18.71
CA PHE A 455 -12.19 43.84 17.43
C PHE A 455 -10.72 43.51 17.16
N LEU A 456 -10.51 42.45 16.38
CA LEU A 456 -9.25 42.05 15.76
C LEU A 456 -9.30 42.44 14.27
N CYS A 457 -8.23 43.04 13.74
CA CYS A 457 -8.18 43.44 12.34
C CYS A 457 -7.65 42.29 11.46
N PHE A 458 -8.49 41.80 10.55
CA PHE A 458 -8.08 40.90 9.47
C PHE A 458 -7.76 41.68 8.20
N GLU A 459 -7.18 41.00 7.21
CA GLU A 459 -7.00 41.56 5.88
C GLU A 459 -8.28 41.43 5.04
N GLY A 460 -8.71 42.55 4.47
CA GLY A 460 -9.83 42.67 3.53
C GLY A 460 -9.40 42.68 2.07
N GLU A 461 -10.35 42.93 1.17
CA GLU A 461 -10.03 43.07 -0.26
C GLU A 461 -9.11 44.26 -0.51
N GLY A 462 -8.11 44.08 -1.38
CA GLY A 462 -7.15 45.12 -1.73
C GLY A 462 -6.21 45.56 -0.60
N GLY A 463 -6.07 44.77 0.48
CA GLY A 463 -5.22 45.12 1.64
C GLY A 463 -5.88 46.11 2.60
N SER A 464 -7.21 46.26 2.54
CA SER A 464 -7.98 47.02 3.54
C SER A 464 -8.00 46.31 4.90
N ALA A 465 -8.27 47.05 5.97
CA ALA A 465 -8.52 46.44 7.28
C ALA A 465 -9.97 45.96 7.37
N ASP A 466 -10.17 44.71 7.79
CA ASP A 466 -11.48 44.08 8.00
C ASP A 466 -11.67 43.75 9.49
N PRO A 467 -12.35 44.62 10.27
CA PRO A 467 -12.50 44.43 11.71
C PRO A 467 -13.48 43.29 12.03
N VAL A 468 -13.02 42.32 12.81
CA VAL A 468 -13.81 41.19 13.32
C VAL A 468 -13.97 41.32 14.82
N SER A 469 -15.20 41.28 15.33
CA SER A 469 -15.39 41.36 16.78
C SER A 469 -14.72 40.19 17.51
N ILE A 470 -14.18 40.45 18.70
CA ILE A 470 -13.55 39.42 19.54
C ILE A 470 -14.55 38.29 19.85
N ASP A 471 -15.84 38.62 20.04
CA ASP A 471 -16.92 37.64 20.22
C ASP A 471 -17.10 36.72 19.01
N ALA A 472 -17.06 37.28 17.78
CA ALA A 472 -17.19 36.49 16.57
C ALA A 472 -15.98 35.57 16.36
N PHE A 473 -14.77 36.07 16.68
CA PHE A 473 -13.55 35.26 16.68
C PHE A 473 -13.64 34.11 17.70
N ALA A 474 -14.11 34.38 18.91
CA ALA A 474 -14.29 33.37 19.95
C ALA A 474 -15.35 32.30 19.57
N GLN A 475 -16.47 32.72 19.01
CA GLN A 475 -17.51 31.80 18.52
C GLN A 475 -17.01 30.91 17.39
N ALA A 476 -16.15 31.42 16.51
CA ALA A 476 -15.54 30.63 15.44
C ALA A 476 -14.60 29.55 15.99
N ILE A 477 -13.98 29.76 17.16
CA ILE A 477 -13.03 28.83 17.77
C ILE A 477 -13.71 27.78 18.67
N THR A 478 -14.82 28.16 19.31
CA THR A 478 -15.55 27.33 20.29
C THR A 478 -15.78 25.85 19.88
N PRO A 479 -16.09 25.53 18.61
CA PRO A 479 -16.30 24.13 18.19
C PRO A 479 -15.03 23.27 18.14
N TYR A 480 -13.84 23.87 18.25
CA TYR A 480 -12.55 23.23 18.03
C TYR A 480 -11.81 23.01 19.36
N PRO A 481 -10.95 21.98 19.47
CA PRO A 481 -10.26 21.61 20.70
C PRO A 481 -9.05 22.52 21.02
N VAL A 482 -9.21 23.84 20.88
CA VAL A 482 -8.17 24.84 21.16
C VAL A 482 -8.00 25.03 22.66
N LYS A 483 -6.75 25.00 23.12
CA LYS A 483 -6.41 24.99 24.55
C LYS A 483 -5.86 26.32 25.00
N CYS A 484 -5.10 26.97 24.14
CA CYS A 484 -4.53 28.29 24.38
C CYS A 484 -4.81 29.23 23.22
N VAL A 485 -5.36 30.40 23.50
CA VAL A 485 -5.46 31.51 22.56
C VAL A 485 -4.51 32.59 23.04
N VAL A 486 -3.61 33.04 22.18
CA VAL A 486 -2.72 34.18 22.41
C VAL A 486 -3.15 35.30 21.48
N LEU A 487 -3.67 36.39 22.04
CA LEU A 487 -4.00 37.62 21.33
C LEU A 487 -2.87 38.62 21.55
N ASN A 488 -1.82 38.51 20.74
CA ASN A 488 -0.69 39.44 20.77
C ASN A 488 -1.02 40.71 19.98
N ALA A 489 -1.97 41.49 20.51
CA ALA A 489 -2.52 42.67 19.87
C ALA A 489 -3.03 43.66 20.93
N CYS A 490 -2.92 44.96 20.67
CA CYS A 490 -3.21 46.03 21.63
C CYS A 490 -4.64 45.99 22.19
N SER A 491 -4.79 46.08 23.51
CA SER A 491 -6.09 46.10 24.22
C SER A 491 -6.99 44.89 23.95
N SER A 492 -6.43 43.79 23.43
CA SER A 492 -7.17 42.61 22.96
C SER A 492 -7.93 41.84 24.02
N ILE A 493 -7.67 42.08 25.31
CA ILE A 493 -8.40 41.44 26.43
C ILE A 493 -9.05 42.43 27.39
N ALA A 494 -8.97 43.74 27.11
CA ALA A 494 -9.48 44.79 28.01
C ALA A 494 -11.00 44.66 28.28
N SER A 495 -11.75 44.13 27.32
CA SER A 495 -13.21 43.91 27.41
C SER A 495 -13.61 42.44 27.70
N LEU A 496 -12.64 41.51 27.67
CA LEU A 496 -12.90 40.07 27.83
C LEU A 496 -13.16 39.72 29.29
N THR A 497 -14.37 39.25 29.58
CA THR A 497 -14.79 38.80 30.93
C THR A 497 -14.76 37.28 31.10
N GLN A 498 -14.71 36.54 29.99
CA GLN A 498 -14.61 35.09 29.94
C GLN A 498 -13.49 34.70 28.99
N PRO A 499 -12.78 33.59 29.25
CA PRO A 499 -11.73 33.16 28.35
C PRO A 499 -12.31 32.55 27.05
N ILE A 500 -11.61 32.74 25.93
CA ILE A 500 -11.98 32.20 24.61
C ILE A 500 -11.73 30.68 24.53
N SER A 501 -10.70 30.23 25.23
CA SER A 501 -10.27 28.83 25.36
C SER A 501 -9.85 28.57 26.81
N PRO A 502 -9.57 27.33 27.26
CA PRO A 502 -9.18 27.07 28.66
C PRO A 502 -8.15 28.05 29.24
N ILE A 503 -7.19 28.48 28.40
CA ILE A 503 -6.28 29.60 28.67
C ILE A 503 -6.39 30.62 27.54
N THR A 504 -6.59 31.89 27.87
CA THR A 504 -6.53 33.02 26.94
C THR A 504 -5.54 34.05 27.46
N ILE A 505 -4.55 34.37 26.64
CA ILE A 505 -3.52 35.36 26.94
C ILE A 505 -3.73 36.53 25.98
N GLY A 506 -3.60 37.76 26.47
CA GLY A 506 -3.56 38.93 25.60
C GLY A 506 -3.12 40.18 26.33
N MET A 507 -3.32 41.33 25.67
CA MET A 507 -2.83 42.63 26.12
C MET A 507 -3.95 43.49 26.69
N ASP A 508 -3.76 44.02 27.89
CA ASP A 508 -4.75 44.87 28.59
C ASP A 508 -4.74 46.31 28.07
N ALA A 509 -3.63 46.74 27.47
CA ALA A 509 -3.46 48.04 26.83
C ALA A 509 -2.55 47.95 25.60
N SER A 510 -2.11 49.10 25.08
CA SER A 510 -1.13 49.15 23.99
C SER A 510 0.21 48.56 24.44
N ILE A 511 0.81 47.74 23.58
CA ILE A 511 2.13 47.14 23.77
C ILE A 511 3.05 47.59 22.63
N GLU A 512 4.35 47.76 22.93
CA GLU A 512 5.35 48.05 21.90
C GLU A 512 5.68 46.77 21.09
N ASP A 513 6.01 46.92 19.81
CA ASP A 513 6.28 45.79 18.91
C ASP A 513 7.43 44.89 19.42
N ASP A 514 8.48 45.48 19.99
CA ASP A 514 9.60 44.72 20.56
C ASP A 514 9.18 43.94 21.82
N ALA A 515 8.40 44.55 22.71
CA ALA A 515 7.82 43.87 23.86
C ALA A 515 6.93 42.68 23.43
N ALA A 516 6.10 42.86 22.41
CA ALA A 516 5.28 41.78 21.85
C ALA A 516 6.14 40.61 21.33
N VAL A 517 7.26 40.89 20.66
CA VAL A 517 8.23 39.90 20.19
C VAL A 517 8.92 39.18 21.36
N GLU A 518 9.35 39.91 22.39
CA GLU A 518 10.02 39.33 23.57
C GLU A 518 9.10 38.42 24.38
N PHE A 519 7.83 38.81 24.55
CA PHE A 519 6.83 37.95 25.18
C PHE A 519 6.69 36.62 24.43
N SER A 520 6.50 36.69 23.11
CA SER A 520 6.35 35.52 22.26
C SER A 520 7.59 34.62 22.30
N ARG A 521 8.80 35.22 22.33
CA ARG A 521 10.04 34.44 22.48
C ARG A 521 10.04 33.62 23.77
N GLY A 522 9.84 34.25 24.92
CA GLY A 522 9.83 33.54 26.21
C GLY A 522 8.71 32.51 26.30
N PHE A 523 7.52 32.82 25.77
CA PHE A 523 6.40 31.88 25.73
C PHE A 523 6.74 30.61 24.94
N TYR A 524 7.26 30.75 23.72
CA TYR A 524 7.59 29.61 22.88
C TYR A 524 8.89 28.91 23.31
N ASP A 525 9.84 29.58 23.95
CA ASP A 525 11.01 28.93 24.57
C ASP A 525 10.59 27.92 25.63
N ALA A 526 9.68 28.32 26.53
CA ALA A 526 9.14 27.45 27.55
C ALA A 526 8.29 26.32 26.95
N LEU A 527 7.42 26.62 25.98
CA LEU A 527 6.58 25.62 25.35
C LEU A 527 7.41 24.59 24.56
N ALA A 528 8.42 25.04 23.81
CA ALA A 528 9.35 24.17 23.09
C ALA A 528 10.20 23.33 24.06
N SER A 529 10.43 23.84 25.27
CA SER A 529 11.06 23.09 26.38
C SER A 529 10.10 22.15 27.12
N GLY A 530 8.88 21.93 26.61
CA GLY A 530 7.90 20.99 27.18
C GLY A 530 7.12 21.52 28.38
N ARG A 531 7.17 22.82 28.66
CA ARG A 531 6.42 23.42 29.78
C ARG A 531 4.94 23.63 29.41
N ASP A 532 4.08 23.54 30.42
CA ASP A 532 2.66 23.87 30.27
C ASP A 532 2.43 25.35 29.95
N PHE A 533 1.21 25.69 29.48
CA PHE A 533 0.87 27.05 29.05
C PHE A 533 0.97 28.10 30.16
N ALA A 534 0.73 27.74 31.43
CA ALA A 534 0.81 28.68 32.55
C ALA A 534 2.28 29.03 32.85
N ARG A 535 3.17 28.05 32.80
CA ARG A 535 4.62 28.26 32.87
C ARG A 535 5.14 29.02 31.66
N ALA A 536 4.64 28.70 30.46
CA ALA A 536 4.99 29.44 29.25
C ALA A 536 4.58 30.92 29.34
N PHE A 537 3.40 31.22 29.86
CA PHE A 537 2.97 32.60 30.15
C PHE A 537 3.93 33.32 31.11
N ASN A 538 4.33 32.66 32.21
CA ASN A 538 5.26 33.24 33.17
C ASN A 538 6.67 33.45 32.60
N GLU A 539 7.12 32.57 31.71
CA GLU A 539 8.40 32.74 31.01
C GLU A 539 8.34 33.92 30.03
N GLY A 540 7.25 34.06 29.27
CA GLY A 540 7.01 35.24 28.43
C GLY A 540 7.05 36.55 29.23
N LYS A 541 6.41 36.58 30.41
CA LYS A 541 6.51 37.73 31.33
C LYS A 541 7.93 37.95 31.87
N SER A 542 8.69 36.88 32.08
CA SER A 542 10.08 36.98 32.52
C SER A 542 10.98 37.54 31.42
N ALA A 543 10.79 37.12 30.18
CA ALA A 543 11.48 37.66 29.01
C ALA A 543 11.23 39.17 28.84
N LEU A 544 9.97 39.63 28.97
CA LEU A 544 9.63 41.05 28.98
C LEU A 544 10.44 41.84 30.01
N ARG A 545 10.44 41.39 31.27
CA ARG A 545 11.17 42.05 32.37
C ARG A 545 12.67 42.09 32.13
N LEU A 546 13.24 41.01 31.61
CA LEU A 546 14.67 40.93 31.31
C LEU A 546 15.07 41.87 30.17
N ALA A 547 14.18 42.09 29.20
CA ALA A 547 14.36 43.05 28.11
C ALA A 547 14.05 44.50 28.52
N GLY A 548 13.50 44.72 29.73
CA GLY A 548 13.21 46.05 30.26
C GLY A 548 11.81 46.59 29.95
N HIS A 549 10.89 45.74 29.49
CA HIS A 549 9.50 46.09 29.20
C HIS A 549 8.57 45.83 30.39
N ASP A 550 7.40 46.48 30.39
CA ASP A 550 6.37 46.32 31.42
C ASP A 550 5.55 45.04 31.20
N ASP A 551 5.70 44.06 32.10
CA ASP A 551 4.97 42.80 32.05
C ASP A 551 3.52 42.88 32.55
N SER A 552 3.12 43.99 33.17
CA SER A 552 1.76 44.19 33.70
C SER A 552 0.72 44.32 32.58
N LEU A 553 1.18 44.66 31.37
CA LEU A 553 0.36 44.80 30.16
C LEU A 553 -0.14 43.45 29.63
N VAL A 554 0.52 42.34 29.95
CA VAL A 554 0.13 40.99 29.52
C VAL A 554 -0.60 40.26 30.63
N ARG A 555 -1.81 39.78 30.32
CA ARG A 555 -2.65 39.07 31.29
C ARG A 555 -3.16 37.75 30.71
N MET A 556 -3.33 36.79 31.61
CA MET A 556 -3.93 35.49 31.35
C MET A 556 -5.31 35.42 32.01
N ILE A 557 -6.31 34.97 31.26
CA ILE A 557 -7.64 34.60 31.72
C ILE A 557 -7.77 33.08 31.54
N SER A 558 -8.18 32.37 32.58
CA SER A 558 -8.33 30.92 32.56
C SER A 558 -9.67 30.51 33.16
N VAL A 559 -10.20 29.37 32.72
CA VAL A 559 -11.36 28.74 33.36
C VAL A 559 -10.98 28.35 34.80
N PRO A 560 -11.85 28.57 35.81
CA PRO A 560 -11.58 28.25 37.20
C PRO A 560 -11.34 26.77 37.49
#